data_AF-A0A7Y1Z966-F1
#
_entry.id   AF-A0A7Y1Z966-F1
#
_cell.length_a   1.000
_cell.length_b   1.000
_cell.length_c   1.000
_cell.angle_alpha   90.00
_cell.angle_beta   90.00
_cell.angle_gamma   90.00
#
_symmetry.space_group_name_H-M   'P 1'
#
loop_
_entity.id
_entity.type
_entity.pdbx_description
1 polymer ?
#
loop_
_entity_poly.entity_id
_entity_poly.type
_entity_poly.pdbx_seq_one_letter_code
_entity_poly.pdbx_strand_id
1 'polypeptide(L)'
;MKDTFTHKGMRKKLVETLRRKGIEQEEVLEAVNSVPRHLFMDSGFVDHAYVDKAFPIGAEQTISQPYTVARQTELLELNRGDKVLEIGTGSGYQSAVLLEMGMVVYTIERQNELFKKTKLFLPKLGYRPKKMIFGDGYKGLPEFA
;
A
#
# COMPACT_ATOMS: atom_id res chain seq x y z
N MET A 1 10.04 13.22 -6.99
CA MET A 1 9.25 12.78 -5.82
C MET A 1 9.99 13.25 -4.58
N LYS A 2 9.35 13.98 -3.66
CA LYS A 2 10.02 14.60 -2.50
C LYS A 2 9.45 14.01 -1.21
N ASP A 3 10.26 13.26 -0.46
CA ASP A 3 9.94 12.80 0.90
C ASP A 3 10.77 13.61 1.91
N THR A 4 10.17 14.70 2.39
CA THR A 4 10.85 15.68 3.26
C THR A 4 10.84 15.26 4.74
N PHE A 5 11.63 15.95 5.57
CA PHE A 5 11.60 15.74 7.03
C PHE A 5 10.19 15.95 7.63
N THR A 6 9.41 16.89 7.10
CA THR A 6 8.01 17.10 7.49
C THR A 6 7.17 15.86 7.23
N HIS A 7 7.29 15.26 6.04
CA HIS A 7 6.55 14.04 5.70
C HIS A 7 6.92 12.88 6.62
N LYS A 8 8.21 12.71 6.93
CA LYS A 8 8.68 11.69 7.88
C LYS A 8 8.12 11.94 9.29
N GLY A 9 8.07 13.20 9.74
CA GLY A 9 7.48 13.57 11.03
C GLY A 9 5.98 13.28 11.10
N MET A 10 5.22 13.59 10.04
CA MET A 10 3.78 13.27 9.95
C MET A 10 3.54 11.77 9.96
N ARG A 11 4.36 11.00 9.25
CA ARG A 11 4.28 9.54 9.19
C ARG A 11 4.55 8.88 10.55
N LYS A 12 5.55 9.36 11.30
CA LYS A 12 5.79 8.92 12.68
C LYS A 12 4.56 9.16 13.57
N LYS A 13 3.91 10.33 13.47
CA LYS A 13 2.67 10.61 14.23
C LYS A 13 1.51 9.68 13.83
N LEU A 14 1.42 9.32 12.56
CA LEU A 14 0.45 8.33 12.09
C LEU A 14 0.73 6.97 12.75
N VAL A 15 1.98 6.51 12.74
CA VAL A 15 2.39 5.23 13.38
C VAL A 15 2.02 5.20 14.86
N GLU A 16 2.29 6.27 15.62
CA GLU A 16 1.85 6.38 17.02
C GLU A 16 0.33 6.33 17.18
N THR A 17 -0.41 6.82 16.20
CA THR A 17 -1.87 6.72 16.19
C THR A 17 -2.33 5.28 15.92
N LEU A 18 -1.68 4.59 14.99
CA LEU A 18 -1.97 3.17 14.71
C LEU A 18 -1.66 2.29 15.92
N ARG A 19 -0.51 2.50 16.57
CA ARG A 19 -0.12 1.82 17.81
C ARG A 19 -1.19 1.98 18.89
N ARG A 20 -1.64 3.21 19.14
CA ARG A 20 -2.73 3.49 20.11
C ARG A 20 -4.07 2.87 19.75
N LYS A 21 -4.30 2.54 18.48
CA LYS A 21 -5.50 1.85 17.99
C LYS A 21 -5.38 0.31 18.01
N GLY A 22 -4.30 -0.23 18.56
CA GLY A 22 -4.12 -1.67 18.76
C GLY A 22 -3.45 -2.39 17.59
N ILE A 23 -2.67 -1.69 16.76
CA ILE A 23 -1.70 -2.34 15.87
C ILE A 23 -0.45 -2.62 16.70
N GLU A 24 -0.10 -3.89 16.86
CA GLU A 24 0.91 -4.41 17.78
C GLU A 24 2.14 -4.96 17.06
N GLN A 25 2.03 -5.42 15.80
CA GLN A 25 3.17 -5.93 15.04
C GLN A 25 4.09 -4.80 14.61
N GLU A 26 5.30 -4.77 15.16
CA GLU A 26 6.27 -3.69 14.90
C GLU A 26 6.74 -3.71 13.44
N GLU A 27 6.86 -4.87 12.80
CA GLU A 27 7.24 -5.00 11.40
C GLU A 27 6.22 -4.30 10.46
N VAL A 28 4.93 -4.36 10.81
CA VAL A 28 3.86 -3.66 10.07
C VAL A 28 3.98 -2.15 10.29
N LEU A 29 4.19 -1.71 11.54
CA LEU A 29 4.35 -0.29 11.88
C LEU A 29 5.58 0.31 11.20
N GLU A 30 6.70 -0.41 11.19
CA GLU A 30 7.93 -0.04 10.50
C GLU A 30 7.71 0.09 8.99
N ALA A 31 7.02 -0.87 8.37
CA ALA A 31 6.70 -0.79 6.94
C ALA A 31 5.82 0.43 6.62
N VAL A 32 4.78 0.70 7.41
CA VAL A 32 3.96 1.92 7.27
C VAL A 32 4.80 3.18 7.47
N ASN A 33 5.80 3.15 8.36
CA ASN A 33 6.73 4.24 8.58
C ASN A 33 7.79 4.39 7.47
N SER A 34 8.07 3.37 6.68
CA SER A 34 9.03 3.44 5.57
C SER A 34 8.36 3.87 4.26
N VAL A 35 7.10 3.48 4.03
CA VAL A 35 6.39 3.78 2.78
C VAL A 35 5.85 5.22 2.75
N PRO A 36 6.26 6.06 1.78
CA PRO A 36 5.84 7.47 1.68
C PRO A 36 4.41 7.61 1.12
N ARG A 37 3.39 7.36 1.95
CA ARG A 37 1.96 7.37 1.58
C ARG A 37 1.52 8.57 0.73
N HIS A 38 2.02 9.77 1.03
CA HIS A 38 1.72 11.00 0.26
C HIS A 38 2.10 10.94 -1.23
N LEU A 39 3.02 10.07 -1.65
CA LEU A 39 3.37 9.90 -3.06
C LEU A 39 2.32 9.08 -3.83
N PHE A 40 1.48 8.32 -3.13
CA PHE A 40 0.43 7.46 -3.69
C PHE A 40 -0.90 8.21 -3.89
N MET A 41 -0.90 9.53 -3.65
CA MET A 41 -2.08 10.40 -3.64
C MET A 41 -1.87 11.57 -4.59
N ASP A 42 -2.95 12.19 -5.04
CA ASP A 42 -2.85 13.44 -5.82
C ASP A 42 -2.32 14.57 -4.93
N SER A 43 -1.53 15.47 -5.53
CA SER A 43 -0.78 16.51 -4.80
C SER A 43 -1.65 17.43 -3.93
N GLY A 44 -2.93 17.63 -4.28
CA GLY A 44 -3.89 18.40 -3.49
C GLY A 44 -4.30 17.75 -2.17
N PHE A 45 -3.99 16.47 -1.95
CA PHE A 45 -4.33 15.72 -0.72
C PHE A 45 -3.12 15.41 0.16
N VAL A 46 -1.93 15.95 -0.14
CA VAL A 46 -0.68 15.64 0.59
C VAL A 46 -0.79 15.96 2.08
N ASP A 47 -1.44 17.08 2.44
CA ASP A 47 -1.65 17.47 3.84
C ASP A 47 -2.54 16.49 4.61
N HIS A 48 -3.31 15.68 3.89
CA HIS A 48 -4.17 14.64 4.45
C HIS A 48 -3.58 13.24 4.38
N ALA A 49 -2.39 13.07 3.77
CA ALA A 49 -1.83 11.75 3.48
C ALA A 49 -1.57 10.89 4.73
N TYR A 50 -1.40 11.51 5.89
CA TYR A 50 -1.12 10.85 7.16
C TYR A 50 -2.25 11.02 8.19
N VAL A 51 -3.43 11.42 7.72
CA VAL A 51 -4.66 11.30 8.48
C VAL A 51 -5.19 9.88 8.32
N ASP A 52 -5.68 9.30 9.42
CA ASP A 52 -6.22 7.94 9.40
C ASP A 52 -7.61 7.87 8.74
N LYS A 53 -7.66 8.12 7.43
CA LYS A 53 -8.87 8.18 6.59
C LYS A 53 -8.57 7.72 5.16
N ALA A 54 -9.59 7.20 4.47
CA ALA A 54 -9.51 6.90 3.04
C ALA A 54 -9.63 8.17 2.17
N PHE A 55 -8.98 8.18 1.01
CA PHE A 55 -8.98 9.32 0.09
C PHE A 55 -9.15 8.89 -1.37
N PRO A 56 -9.75 9.71 -2.25
CA PRO A 56 -9.86 9.41 -3.68
C PRO A 56 -8.50 9.29 -4.38
N ILE A 57 -8.39 8.40 -5.37
CA ILE A 57 -7.17 8.19 -6.18
C ILE A 57 -7.42 8.18 -7.69
N GLY A 58 -8.63 8.56 -8.12
CA GLY A 58 -9.10 8.45 -9.51
C GLY A 58 -9.86 7.15 -9.78
N ALA A 59 -10.47 7.03 -10.96
CA ALA A 59 -11.29 5.90 -11.39
C ALA A 59 -12.37 5.47 -10.36
N GLU A 60 -12.93 6.44 -9.62
CA GLU A 60 -13.91 6.21 -8.54
C GLU A 60 -13.40 5.30 -7.41
N GLN A 61 -12.08 5.14 -7.27
CA GLN A 61 -11.46 4.34 -6.22
C GLN A 61 -10.87 5.21 -5.11
N THR A 62 -10.58 4.57 -3.98
CA THR A 62 -9.91 5.21 -2.85
C THR A 62 -8.64 4.48 -2.45
N ILE A 63 -7.67 5.20 -1.90
CA ILE A 63 -6.61 4.63 -1.08
C ILE A 63 -7.19 4.34 0.30
N SER A 64 -7.07 3.09 0.75
CA SER A 64 -7.60 2.63 2.04
C SER A 64 -7.04 3.42 3.22
N GLN A 65 -7.84 3.55 4.27
CA GLN A 65 -7.42 4.10 5.57
C GLN A 65 -6.13 3.40 6.08
N PRO A 66 -5.13 4.13 6.60
CA PRO A 66 -3.91 3.54 7.16
C PRO A 66 -4.15 2.44 8.20
N TYR A 67 -5.12 2.62 9.11
CA TYR A 67 -5.49 1.58 10.07
C TYR A 67 -5.97 0.30 9.39
N THR A 68 -6.80 0.40 8.35
CA THR A 68 -7.25 -0.77 7.59
C THR A 68 -6.08 -1.50 6.93
N VAL A 69 -5.16 -0.76 6.32
CA VAL A 69 -3.92 -1.32 5.72
C VAL A 69 -3.11 -2.08 6.77
N ALA A 70 -2.82 -1.44 7.91
CA ALA A 70 -2.05 -2.05 8.98
C ALA A 70 -2.77 -3.28 9.55
N ARG A 71 -4.06 -3.17 9.87
CA ARG A 71 -4.83 -4.25 10.48
C ARG A 71 -4.98 -5.46 9.56
N GLN A 72 -5.25 -5.24 8.27
CA GLN A 72 -5.31 -6.33 7.29
C GLN A 72 -3.97 -7.03 7.17
N THR A 73 -2.87 -6.27 7.21
CA THR A 73 -1.53 -6.83 7.13
C THR A 73 -1.18 -7.67 8.36
N GLU A 74 -1.52 -7.20 9.57
CA GLU A 74 -1.32 -7.99 10.81
C GLU A 74 -2.05 -9.33 10.78
N LEU A 75 -3.31 -9.32 10.33
CA LEU A 75 -4.18 -10.51 10.30
C LEU A 75 -3.69 -11.60 9.33
N LEU A 76 -2.79 -11.26 8.41
CA LEU A 76 -2.21 -12.23 7.48
C LEU A 76 -1.06 -13.02 8.11
N GLU A 77 -0.53 -12.60 9.26
CA GLU A 77 0.55 -13.28 10.00
C GLU A 77 1.75 -13.66 9.12
N LEU A 78 2.14 -12.72 8.24
CA LEU A 78 3.12 -12.96 7.18
C LEU A 78 4.56 -13.01 7.69
N ASN A 79 5.34 -13.90 7.09
CA ASN A 79 6.78 -14.00 7.28
C ASN A 79 7.53 -13.56 6.03
N ARG A 80 8.76 -13.04 6.22
CA ARG A 80 9.59 -12.58 5.11
C ARG A 80 9.75 -13.65 4.03
N GLY A 81 9.46 -13.30 2.78
CA GLY A 81 9.53 -14.21 1.64
C GLY A 81 8.21 -14.92 1.30
N ASP A 82 7.17 -14.77 2.11
CA ASP A 82 5.85 -15.31 1.80
C ASP A 82 5.32 -14.72 0.49
N LYS A 83 4.59 -15.56 -0.25
CA LYS A 83 3.94 -15.16 -1.50
C LYS A 83 2.55 -14.64 -1.20
N VAL A 84 2.28 -13.41 -1.63
CA VAL A 84 0.98 -12.76 -1.40
C VAL A 84 0.34 -12.43 -2.74
N LEU A 85 -0.94 -12.79 -2.88
CA LEU A 85 -1.79 -12.29 -3.95
C LEU A 85 -2.70 -11.19 -3.41
N GLU A 86 -2.47 -9.96 -3.87
CA GLU A 86 -3.33 -8.81 -3.60
C GLU A 86 -4.38 -8.67 -4.72
N ILE A 87 -5.65 -8.53 -4.33
CA ILE A 87 -6.74 -8.24 -5.25
C ILE A 87 -7.16 -6.78 -5.08
N GLY A 88 -6.99 -5.98 -6.13
CA GLY A 88 -7.22 -4.54 -6.12
C GLY A 88 -5.93 -3.77 -5.82
N THR A 89 -5.07 -3.62 -6.82
CA THR A 89 -3.81 -2.88 -6.66
C THR A 89 -4.03 -1.41 -6.29
N GLY A 90 -5.05 -0.77 -6.87
CA GLY A 90 -5.39 0.62 -6.65
C GLY A 90 -4.19 1.56 -6.87
N SER A 91 -3.86 2.34 -5.86
CA SER A 91 -2.69 3.23 -5.85
C SER A 91 -1.35 2.50 -5.73
N GLY A 92 -1.36 1.25 -5.26
CA GLY A 92 -0.17 0.44 -4.95
C GLY A 92 0.37 0.64 -3.54
N TYR A 93 -0.32 1.37 -2.66
CA TYR A 93 0.18 1.63 -1.30
C TYR A 93 0.23 0.36 -0.44
N GLN A 94 -0.83 -0.47 -0.44
CA GLN A 94 -0.83 -1.75 0.27
C GLN A 94 0.25 -2.68 -0.30
N SER A 95 0.38 -2.78 -1.63
CA SER A 95 1.46 -3.54 -2.26
C SER A 95 2.84 -3.06 -1.82
N ALA A 96 3.05 -1.74 -1.68
CA ALA A 96 4.31 -1.18 -1.20
C ALA A 96 4.60 -1.56 0.26
N VAL A 97 3.59 -1.54 1.14
CA VAL A 97 3.73 -1.98 2.54
C VAL A 97 4.14 -3.46 2.61
N LEU A 98 3.47 -4.33 1.84
CA LEU A 98 3.82 -5.76 1.76
C LEU A 98 5.24 -5.98 1.20
N LEU A 99 5.63 -5.23 0.18
CA LEU A 99 6.97 -5.30 -0.40
C LEU A 99 8.05 -4.81 0.58
N GLU A 100 7.76 -3.76 1.35
CA GLU A 100 8.65 -3.24 2.39
C GLU A 100 8.89 -4.28 3.49
N MET A 101 7.86 -5.05 3.86
CA MET A 101 7.98 -6.21 4.77
C MET A 101 8.72 -7.41 4.16
N GLY A 102 9.06 -7.35 2.87
CA GLY A 102 9.83 -8.39 2.18
C GLY A 102 8.98 -9.53 1.60
N MET A 103 7.69 -9.29 1.33
CA MET A 103 6.83 -10.27 0.67
C MET A 103 7.13 -10.39 -0.84
N VAL A 104 6.86 -11.56 -1.40
CA VAL A 104 6.79 -11.76 -2.85
C VAL A 104 5.37 -11.45 -3.33
N VAL A 105 5.13 -10.20 -3.71
CA VAL A 105 3.78 -9.71 -4.03
C VAL A 105 3.41 -9.94 -5.50
N TYR A 106 2.25 -10.55 -5.72
CA TYR A 106 1.49 -10.56 -6.96
C TYR A 106 0.26 -9.67 -6.76
N THR A 107 -0.14 -8.89 -7.75
CA THR A 107 -1.28 -7.99 -7.59
C THR A 107 -2.12 -7.87 -8.86
N ILE A 108 -3.45 -7.79 -8.71
CA ILE A 108 -4.42 -7.70 -9.81
C ILE A 108 -5.21 -6.40 -9.70
N GLU A 109 -5.33 -5.67 -10.82
CA GLU A 109 -6.16 -4.46 -10.94
C GLU A 109 -7.12 -4.60 -12.13
N ARG A 110 -8.40 -4.25 -11.91
CA ARG A 110 -9.46 -4.27 -12.93
C ARG A 110 -9.69 -2.92 -13.60
N GLN A 111 -9.27 -1.83 -12.97
CA GLN A 111 -9.38 -0.47 -13.48
C GLN A 111 -8.16 -0.14 -14.33
N ASN A 112 -8.37 -0.06 -15.65
CA ASN A 112 -7.28 0.10 -16.62
C ASN A 112 -6.46 1.38 -16.40
N GLU A 113 -7.12 2.46 -15.98
CA GLU A 113 -6.47 3.74 -15.68
C GLU A 113 -5.49 3.59 -14.50
N LEU A 114 -5.95 3.00 -13.39
CA LEU A 114 -5.12 2.76 -12.22
C LEU A 114 -4.01 1.76 -12.51
N PHE A 115 -4.31 0.67 -13.21
CA PHE A 115 -3.30 -0.31 -13.62
C PHE A 115 -2.15 0.36 -14.39
N LYS A 116 -2.47 1.16 -15.41
CA LYS A 116 -1.45 1.87 -16.21
C LYS A 116 -0.64 2.85 -15.37
N LYS A 117 -1.32 3.64 -14.52
CA LYS A 117 -0.69 4.62 -13.62
C LYS A 117 0.26 3.93 -12.65
N THR A 118 -0.25 2.96 -11.90
CA THR A 118 0.48 2.29 -10.81
C THR A 118 1.61 1.40 -11.33
N LYS A 119 1.44 0.73 -12.49
CA LYS A 119 2.50 -0.06 -13.14
C LYS A 119 3.74 0.75 -13.49
N LEU A 120 3.56 2.01 -13.87
CA LEU A 120 4.67 2.92 -14.18
C LEU A 120 5.18 3.65 -12.93
N PHE A 121 4.32 3.87 -11.94
CA PHE A 121 4.63 4.64 -10.75
C PHE A 121 5.39 3.83 -9.70
N LEU A 122 4.89 2.65 -9.34
CA LEU A 122 5.39 1.85 -8.22
C LEU A 122 6.89 1.51 -8.36
N PRO A 123 7.40 1.10 -9.54
CA PRO A 123 8.83 0.85 -9.72
C PRO A 123 9.72 2.09 -9.59
N LYS A 124 9.19 3.30 -9.82
CA LYS A 124 9.95 4.55 -9.63
C LYS A 124 10.20 4.85 -8.14
N LEU A 125 9.37 4.28 -7.26
CA LEU A 125 9.58 4.32 -5.81
C LEU A 125 10.48 3.19 -5.29
N GLY A 126 10.94 2.29 -6.16
CA GLY A 126 11.73 1.12 -5.78
C GLY A 126 10.90 -0.13 -5.46
N TYR A 127 9.58 -0.01 -5.39
CA TYR A 127 8.68 -1.13 -5.12
C TYR A 127 8.34 -1.88 -6.42
N ARG A 128 8.70 -3.18 -6.47
CA ARG A 128 8.51 -4.02 -7.66
C ARG A 128 7.80 -5.32 -7.28
N PRO A 129 6.47 -5.40 -7.49
CA PRO A 129 5.75 -6.66 -7.40
C PRO A 129 6.36 -7.70 -8.36
N LYS A 130 6.28 -8.97 -8.00
CA LYS A 130 6.70 -10.09 -8.84
C LYS A 130 5.89 -10.13 -10.14
N LYS A 131 4.59 -9.84 -10.07
CA LYS A 131 3.69 -9.71 -11.20
C LYS A 131 2.59 -8.70 -10.88
N MET A 132 2.30 -7.81 -11.82
CA MET A 132 1.16 -6.90 -11.76
C MET A 132 0.29 -7.17 -12.98
N ILE A 133 -0.99 -7.45 -12.76
CA ILE A 133 -1.90 -8.03 -13.75
C ILE A 133 -3.07 -7.09 -13.94
N PHE A 134 -3.41 -6.81 -15.20
CA PHE A 134 -4.67 -6.20 -15.54
C PHE A 134 -5.69 -7.30 -15.76
N GLY A 135 -6.72 -7.38 -14.93
CA GLY A 135 -7.68 -8.47 -15.03
C GLY A 135 -8.70 -8.53 -13.91
N ASP A 136 -9.49 -9.60 -13.96
CA ASP A 136 -10.55 -9.88 -13.02
C ASP A 136 -10.02 -10.62 -11.79
N GLY A 137 -10.01 -9.93 -10.64
CA GLY A 137 -9.56 -10.46 -9.37
C GLY A 137 -10.37 -11.64 -8.84
N TYR A 138 -11.62 -11.82 -9.27
CA TYR A 138 -12.44 -12.97 -8.86
C TYR A 138 -11.85 -14.30 -9.31
N LYS A 139 -11.00 -14.30 -10.36
CA LYS A 139 -10.35 -15.49 -10.89
C LYS A 139 -9.06 -15.86 -10.14
N GLY A 140 -8.59 -15.00 -9.24
CA GLY A 140 -7.30 -15.15 -8.57
C GLY A 140 -6.14 -15.32 -9.57
N LEU A 141 -5.18 -16.17 -9.21
CA LEU A 141 -4.09 -16.60 -10.08
C LEU A 141 -4.08 -18.14 -10.20
N PRO A 142 -4.80 -18.71 -11.19
CA PRO A 142 -4.92 -20.16 -11.33
C PRO A 142 -3.58 -20.89 -11.53
N GLU A 143 -2.57 -20.19 -12.03
CA GLU A 143 -1.21 -20.72 -12.20
C GLU A 143 -0.50 -21.03 -10.87
N PHE A 144 -1.06 -20.60 -9.73
CA PHE A 144 -0.53 -20.81 -8.37
C PHE A 144 -1.55 -21.47 -7.41
N ALA A 145 -2.67 -21.98 -7.94
CA ALA A 145 -3.72 -22.65 -7.17
C ALA A 145 -3.43 -24.14 -6.94
#